data_AF-A0A443J1B5-F1
#
_entry.id   AF-A0A443J1B5-F1
#
_cell.length_a   1.000
_cell.length_b   1.000
_cell.length_c   1.000
_cell.angle_alpha   90.00
_cell.angle_beta   90.00
_cell.angle_gamma   90.00
#
_symmetry.space_group_name_H-M   'P 1'
#
loop_
_entity.id
_entity.type
_entity.pdbx_description
1 polymer ?
#
loop_
_entity_poly.entity_id
_entity_poly.type
_entity_poly.pdbx_seq_one_letter_code
_entity_poly.pdbx_strand_id
1 'polypeptide(L)'
;MAVRRWRKLAMLHKLEDIYMDDAAPGDADAIVATNISFTPIEAEEVSRDLFMPYLGNHGVVLAAEYGKIEFDIEIAGSGSAGTAPKYGSLLQVTGMAETVSGGEIIYSIIEDDVPSGTLYFNSDGVQHAFIGSQANVQMTFTPKQIPKFRFTLQGMLGDIEDAALPAFSLDGWTTPLVVSKANTVMSLHGAGSVAESLTIDLGNTLTPRFLIGDERMLISDRKSTGTAVVEARHLAEVNWFAKARSRERGVLDLVHGTVGGNIVQVAGPAVEIGKPTQGETDGIANYSLPLSFCPVSGRDELTITVR
;
A
#
# COMPACT_ATOMS: atom_id res chain seq x y z
N MET A 1 -1.39 34.89 -14.81
CA MET A 1 -1.15 33.75 -13.91
C MET A 1 -1.01 32.50 -14.77
N ALA A 2 0.03 31.70 -14.55
CA ALA A 2 0.19 30.45 -15.28
C ALA A 2 -0.87 29.45 -14.80
N VAL A 3 -1.56 28.80 -15.73
CA VAL A 3 -2.53 27.75 -15.42
C VAL A 3 -1.76 26.49 -15.03
N ARG A 4 -2.10 25.91 -13.87
CA ARG A 4 -1.50 24.66 -13.37
C ARG A 4 -1.95 23.47 -14.21
N ARG A 5 -1.02 22.58 -14.55
CA ARG A 5 -1.26 21.39 -15.36
C ARG A 5 -1.49 20.17 -14.48
N TRP A 6 -2.67 19.56 -14.58
CA TRP A 6 -3.04 18.37 -13.81
C TRP A 6 -2.06 17.20 -13.91
N ARG A 7 -1.47 16.97 -15.09
CA ARG A 7 -0.52 15.87 -15.31
C ARG A 7 0.92 16.17 -14.86
N LYS A 8 1.19 17.34 -14.30
CA LYS A 8 2.49 17.69 -13.74
C LYS A 8 2.42 17.64 -12.23
N LEU A 9 2.80 16.49 -11.69
CA LEU A 9 2.81 16.21 -10.26
C LEU A 9 4.20 15.65 -9.88
N ALA A 10 4.69 16.03 -8.72
CA ALA A 10 5.87 15.44 -8.11
C ALA A 10 5.54 15.00 -6.68
N MET A 11 6.07 13.85 -6.28
CA MET A 11 5.89 13.28 -4.94
C MET A 11 7.25 12.96 -4.35
N LEU A 12 7.47 13.37 -3.11
CA LEU A 12 8.65 13.03 -2.31
C LEU A 12 8.17 12.43 -0.98
N HIS A 13 8.79 11.34 -0.54
CA HIS A 13 8.42 10.71 0.73
C HIS A 13 9.66 10.31 1.54
N LYS A 14 9.72 10.78 2.78
CA LYS A 14 10.83 10.50 3.71
C LYS A 14 10.28 10.13 5.09
N LEU A 15 10.95 9.21 5.77
CA LEU A 15 10.60 8.83 7.14
C LEU A 15 11.00 9.94 8.13
N GLU A 16 10.21 10.10 9.17
CA GLU A 16 10.44 11.07 10.24
C GLU A 16 11.34 10.47 11.32
N ASP A 17 12.31 11.26 11.80
CA ASP A 17 13.12 10.88 12.97
C ASP A 17 12.32 11.02 14.27
N ILE A 18 11.41 12.00 14.30
CA ILE A 18 10.52 12.31 15.41
C ILE A 18 9.11 12.48 14.85
N TYR A 19 8.13 11.83 15.49
CA TYR A 19 6.73 11.93 15.07
C TYR A 19 6.27 13.39 15.01
N MET A 20 5.58 13.76 13.93
CA MET A 20 5.07 15.12 13.69
C MET A 20 6.15 16.19 13.45
N ASP A 21 7.41 15.79 13.24
CA ASP A 21 8.46 16.70 12.78
C ASP A 21 8.67 16.53 11.27
N ASP A 22 8.73 17.65 10.55
CA ASP A 22 8.89 17.64 9.10
C ASP A 22 10.27 17.08 8.71
N ALA A 23 10.30 15.92 8.07
CA ALA A 23 11.53 15.27 7.65
C ALA A 23 12.26 16.02 6.50
N ALA A 24 11.62 17.00 5.88
CA ALA A 24 12.06 17.75 4.71
C ALA A 24 12.57 16.83 3.57
N PRO A 25 11.69 16.04 2.91
CA PRO A 25 12.04 15.23 1.75
C PRO A 25 12.78 16.01 0.66
N GLY A 26 13.87 15.44 0.13
CA GLY A 26 14.67 16.03 -0.94
C GLY A 26 14.53 15.29 -2.27
N ASP A 27 15.32 15.68 -3.28
CA ASP A 27 15.28 15.07 -4.62
C ASP A 27 15.59 13.55 -4.62
N ALA A 28 16.35 13.07 -3.62
CA ALA A 28 16.66 11.65 -3.46
C ALA A 28 15.45 10.81 -3.01
N ASP A 29 14.42 11.44 -2.46
CA ASP A 29 13.21 10.82 -1.89
C ASP A 29 12.05 10.77 -2.90
N ALA A 30 12.36 10.98 -4.18
CA ALA A 30 11.38 11.04 -5.25
C ALA A 30 10.65 9.71 -5.48
N ILE A 31 9.32 9.79 -5.48
CA ILE A 31 8.41 8.68 -5.70
C ILE A 31 7.79 8.76 -7.08
N VAL A 32 7.91 7.67 -7.85
CA VAL A 32 7.25 7.51 -9.14
C VAL A 32 5.94 6.78 -8.93
N ALA A 33 4.83 7.51 -9.11
CA ALA A 33 3.50 6.97 -8.92
C ALA A 33 2.59 7.21 -10.12
N THR A 34 1.58 6.35 -10.25
CA THR A 34 0.52 6.41 -11.24
C THR A 34 -0.84 6.44 -10.55
N ASN A 35 -1.90 6.81 -11.28
CA ASN A 35 -3.28 6.78 -10.75
C ASN A 35 -3.46 7.56 -9.43
N ILE A 36 -2.89 8.76 -9.37
CA ILE A 36 -2.89 9.61 -8.18
C ILE A 36 -4.26 10.26 -8.02
N SER A 37 -4.83 10.12 -6.83
CA SER A 37 -6.03 10.83 -6.35
C SER A 37 -5.72 11.43 -4.99
N PHE A 38 -5.99 12.72 -4.81
CA PHE A 38 -5.67 13.42 -3.56
C PHE A 38 -6.87 14.25 -3.09
N THR A 39 -7.05 14.27 -1.77
CA THR A 39 -7.98 15.14 -1.05
C THR A 39 -7.12 16.05 -0.18
N PRO A 40 -6.90 17.33 -0.58
CA PRO A 40 -5.99 18.23 0.12
C PRO A 40 -6.35 18.47 1.58
N ILE A 41 -7.64 18.60 1.88
CA ILE A 41 -8.16 18.85 3.21
C ILE A 41 -9.41 17.99 3.40
N GLU A 42 -9.38 17.11 4.38
CA GLU A 42 -10.50 16.40 4.94
C GLU A 42 -10.68 16.92 6.38
N ALA A 43 -11.90 17.35 6.71
CA ALA A 43 -12.18 18.05 7.97
C ALA A 43 -13.64 17.85 8.39
N GLU A 44 -13.90 17.97 9.69
CA GLU A 44 -15.24 18.02 10.27
C GLU A 44 -15.76 19.46 10.28
N GLU A 45 -16.97 19.67 9.74
CA GLU A 45 -17.63 20.98 9.76
C GLU A 45 -18.46 21.16 11.03
N VAL A 46 -18.03 22.07 11.90
CA VAL A 46 -18.76 22.45 13.12
C VAL A 46 -19.60 23.71 12.83
N SER A 47 -20.93 23.56 12.88
CA SER A 47 -21.84 24.72 12.79
C SER A 47 -21.70 25.61 14.02
N ARG A 48 -21.79 26.93 13.80
CA ARG A 48 -21.74 27.91 14.89
C ARG A 48 -23.10 28.16 15.56
N ASP A 49 -24.19 27.67 14.95
CA ASP A 49 -25.59 27.76 15.42
C ASP A 49 -25.94 29.10 16.10
N LEU A 50 -25.52 30.21 15.48
CA LEU A 50 -25.67 31.55 16.04
C LEU A 50 -27.11 32.04 15.92
N PHE A 51 -27.69 32.51 17.03
CA PHE A 51 -28.97 33.21 17.01
C PHE A 51 -28.77 34.67 16.59
N MET A 52 -29.19 34.99 15.36
CA MET A 52 -29.14 36.34 14.81
C MET A 52 -30.55 36.89 14.53
N PRO A 53 -30.75 38.22 14.49
CA PRO A 53 -32.05 38.84 14.18
C PRO A 53 -32.48 38.67 12.71
N TYR A 54 -31.79 37.82 11.94
CA TYR A 54 -32.09 37.46 10.56
C TYR A 54 -31.79 35.97 10.33
N LEU A 55 -32.53 35.35 9.41
CA LEU A 55 -32.33 33.96 9.01
C LEU A 55 -31.21 33.85 7.97
N GLY A 56 -30.35 32.84 8.08
CA GLY A 56 -29.29 32.57 7.09
C GLY A 56 -28.32 31.46 7.52
N ASN A 57 -27.39 31.09 6.63
CA ASN A 57 -26.25 30.26 7.01
C ASN A 57 -25.19 31.14 7.66
N HIS A 58 -24.82 30.83 8.91
CA HIS A 58 -23.89 31.62 9.72
C HIS A 58 -22.44 31.11 9.67
N GLY A 59 -22.17 30.18 8.76
CA GLY A 59 -20.85 29.61 8.53
C GLY A 59 -20.52 28.44 9.46
N VAL A 60 -19.53 27.67 9.03
CA VAL A 60 -18.98 26.50 9.73
C VAL A 60 -17.51 26.76 10.05
N VAL A 61 -17.00 26.08 11.07
CA VAL A 61 -15.58 26.02 11.39
C VAL A 61 -15.08 24.62 11.06
N LEU A 62 -13.94 24.53 10.37
CA LEU A 62 -13.29 23.25 10.10
C LEU A 62 -12.53 22.82 11.36
N ALA A 63 -12.73 21.58 11.76
CA ALA A 63 -12.00 20.91 12.83
C ALA A 63 -11.41 19.61 12.28
N ALA A 64 -10.42 19.04 12.97
CA ALA A 64 -9.86 17.74 12.62
C ALA A 64 -9.33 17.67 11.17
N GLU A 65 -8.51 18.64 10.78
CA GLU A 65 -7.98 18.75 9.41
C GLU A 65 -6.85 17.74 9.17
N TYR A 66 -7.00 16.89 8.15
CA TYR A 66 -5.94 16.00 7.65
C TYR A 66 -5.99 15.89 6.13
N GLY A 67 -4.89 15.40 5.55
CA GLY A 67 -4.78 15.11 4.13
C GLY A 67 -4.91 13.62 3.83
N LYS A 68 -5.45 13.29 2.65
CA LYS A 68 -5.51 11.92 2.14
C LYS A 68 -5.02 11.88 0.70
N ILE A 69 -4.20 10.87 0.38
CA ILE A 69 -3.76 10.61 -1.00
C ILE A 69 -3.71 9.11 -1.28
N GLU A 70 -4.14 8.75 -2.48
CA GLU A 70 -4.12 7.40 -3.00
C GLU A 70 -3.33 7.38 -4.31
N PHE A 71 -2.46 6.39 -4.46
CA PHE A 71 -1.61 6.29 -5.65
C PHE A 71 -1.08 4.87 -5.84
N ASP A 72 -0.73 4.53 -7.08
CA ASP A 72 -0.22 3.22 -7.44
C ASP A 72 1.28 3.30 -7.80
N ILE A 73 2.11 2.47 -7.18
CA ILE A 73 3.52 2.25 -7.50
C ILE A 73 3.70 0.89 -8.17
N GLU A 74 4.56 0.81 -9.18
CA GLU A 74 4.88 -0.43 -9.87
C GLU A 74 5.76 -1.34 -8.99
N ILE A 75 5.44 -2.63 -8.91
CA ILE A 75 6.19 -3.61 -8.11
C ILE A 75 7.43 -4.04 -8.91
N ALA A 76 8.60 -3.58 -8.48
CA ALA A 76 9.92 -3.97 -8.99
C ALA A 76 10.94 -3.98 -7.84
N GLY A 77 12.09 -4.62 -7.99
CA GLY A 77 13.18 -4.46 -7.04
C GLY A 77 13.99 -3.18 -7.28
N SER A 78 15.00 -2.96 -6.44
CA SER A 78 15.89 -1.79 -6.46
C SER A 78 16.90 -1.80 -7.62
N GLY A 79 17.03 -2.92 -8.34
CA GLY A 79 17.97 -3.10 -9.44
C GLY A 79 19.36 -3.58 -8.99
N SER A 80 19.62 -3.64 -7.67
CA SER A 80 20.86 -4.15 -7.08
C SER A 80 20.54 -4.98 -5.84
N ALA A 81 21.10 -6.19 -5.76
CA ALA A 81 20.90 -7.07 -4.61
C ALA A 81 21.38 -6.38 -3.31
N GLY A 82 20.64 -6.59 -2.22
CA GLY A 82 20.93 -5.98 -0.91
C GLY A 82 20.68 -4.46 -0.82
N THR A 83 20.10 -3.84 -1.85
CA THR A 83 19.70 -2.43 -1.81
C THR A 83 18.18 -2.33 -1.61
N ALA A 84 17.73 -1.52 -0.65
CA ALA A 84 16.31 -1.29 -0.42
C ALA A 84 15.66 -0.56 -1.63
N PRO A 85 14.46 -0.98 -2.06
CA PRO A 85 13.72 -0.26 -3.11
C PRO A 85 13.26 1.12 -2.63
N LYS A 86 13.09 2.06 -3.58
CA LYS A 86 12.66 3.44 -3.28
C LYS A 86 11.29 3.53 -2.58
N TYR A 87 10.38 2.60 -2.85
CA TYR A 87 9.09 2.52 -2.15
C TYR A 87 9.18 1.91 -0.74
N GLY A 88 10.37 1.51 -0.28
CA GLY A 88 10.57 0.92 1.05
C GLY A 88 10.10 1.82 2.18
N SER A 89 10.36 3.13 2.08
CA SER A 89 9.87 4.12 3.05
C SER A 89 8.34 4.13 3.15
N LEU A 90 7.63 3.91 2.03
CA LEU A 90 6.17 3.83 2.01
C LEU A 90 5.64 2.51 2.60
N LEU A 91 6.38 1.40 2.45
CA LEU A 91 6.03 0.16 3.14
C LEU A 91 6.24 0.31 4.65
N GLN A 92 7.25 1.06 5.08
CA GLN A 92 7.52 1.26 6.50
C GLN A 92 6.40 2.01 7.24
N VAL A 93 5.83 3.06 6.63
CA VAL A 93 4.66 3.78 7.17
C VAL A 93 3.35 2.98 7.10
N THR A 94 3.39 1.75 6.57
CA THR A 94 2.25 0.80 6.66
C THR A 94 2.37 -0.14 7.87
N GLY A 95 3.35 0.06 8.76
CA GLY A 95 3.60 -0.85 9.86
C GLY A 95 4.40 -2.08 9.46
N MET A 96 5.31 -1.94 8.49
CA MET A 96 6.27 -2.99 8.13
C MET A 96 7.70 -2.56 8.45
N ALA A 97 8.43 -3.27 9.30
CA ALA A 97 9.85 -3.03 9.51
C ALA A 97 10.68 -3.57 8.34
N GLU A 98 11.57 -2.74 7.81
CA GLU A 98 12.59 -3.15 6.86
C GLU A 98 13.79 -3.74 7.60
N THR A 99 14.19 -4.94 7.21
CA THR A 99 15.36 -5.64 7.76
C THR A 99 16.22 -6.17 6.63
N VAL A 100 17.54 -6.00 6.76
CA VAL A 100 18.51 -6.49 5.77
C VAL A 100 19.13 -7.77 6.30
N SER A 101 18.92 -8.89 5.59
CA SER A 101 19.45 -10.19 5.99
C SER A 101 20.01 -10.93 4.78
N GLY A 102 21.31 -11.23 4.78
CA GLY A 102 21.92 -12.04 3.72
C GLY A 102 21.85 -11.44 2.30
N GLY A 103 21.65 -10.13 2.16
CA GLY A 103 21.44 -9.46 0.88
C GLY A 103 19.97 -9.43 0.42
N GLU A 104 19.05 -9.93 1.23
CA GLU A 104 17.60 -9.78 1.06
C GLU A 104 17.10 -8.62 1.93
N ILE A 105 16.13 -7.87 1.41
CA ILE A 105 15.43 -6.81 2.12
C ILE A 105 14.05 -7.35 2.49
N ILE A 106 13.83 -7.57 3.78
CA ILE A 106 12.62 -8.22 4.31
C ILE A 106 11.78 -7.16 5.03
N TYR A 107 10.55 -7.01 4.57
CA TYR A 107 9.50 -6.22 5.20
C TYR A 107 8.58 -7.14 6.00
N SER A 108 8.65 -7.02 7.31
CA SER A 108 7.88 -7.82 8.28
C SER A 108 7.00 -6.91 9.13
N ILE A 109 5.86 -7.41 9.59
CA ILE A 109 4.88 -6.58 10.28
C ILE A 109 5.35 -6.21 11.70
N ILE A 110 5.17 -4.94 12.05
CA ILE A 110 5.36 -4.39 13.39
C ILE A 110 4.10 -3.66 13.85
N GLU A 111 3.94 -3.52 15.16
CA GLU A 111 2.79 -2.84 15.78
C GLU A 111 3.24 -1.75 16.76
N ASP A 112 4.43 -1.92 17.31
CA ASP A 112 5.10 -0.96 18.17
C ASP A 112 6.14 -0.20 17.34
N ASP A 113 6.40 1.06 17.70
CA ASP A 113 7.39 1.92 17.05
C ASP A 113 7.25 1.99 15.52
N VAL A 114 5.99 2.02 15.03
CA VAL A 114 5.69 2.18 13.62
C VAL A 114 6.23 3.53 13.14
N PRO A 115 7.13 3.56 12.14
CA PRO A 115 7.65 4.81 11.59
C PRO A 115 6.53 5.66 11.01
N SER A 116 6.61 6.97 11.22
CA SER A 116 5.83 7.94 10.47
C SER A 116 6.65 8.50 9.30
N GLY A 117 5.97 9.07 8.32
CA GLY A 117 6.62 9.71 7.19
C GLY A 117 6.06 11.09 6.90
N THR A 118 6.90 11.92 6.29
CA THR A 118 6.48 13.15 5.65
C THR A 118 6.35 12.92 4.14
N LEU A 119 5.19 13.26 3.60
CA LEU A 119 4.93 13.26 2.16
C LEU A 119 4.79 14.69 1.66
N TYR A 120 5.60 15.05 0.65
CA TYR A 120 5.40 16.26 -0.12
C TYR A 120 4.74 15.94 -1.47
N PHE A 121 3.64 16.62 -1.75
CA PHE A 121 2.92 16.54 -3.01
C PHE A 121 2.89 17.90 -3.71
N ASN A 122 3.68 18.05 -4.77
CA ASN A 122 3.75 19.28 -5.56
C ASN A 122 2.91 19.14 -6.84
N SER A 123 1.87 19.95 -6.97
CA SER A 123 1.01 20.00 -8.15
C SER A 123 1.31 21.23 -9.01
N ASP A 124 2.27 21.12 -9.93
CA ASP A 124 2.67 22.19 -10.85
C ASP A 124 2.90 23.56 -10.18
N GLY A 125 3.70 23.58 -9.09
CA GLY A 125 4.15 24.82 -8.43
C GLY A 125 3.56 25.12 -7.06
N VAL A 126 2.64 24.28 -6.56
CA VAL A 126 2.16 24.37 -5.16
C VAL A 126 2.37 23.03 -4.49
N GLN A 127 3.10 23.05 -3.38
CA GLN A 127 3.41 21.91 -2.54
C GLN A 127 2.41 21.81 -1.40
N HIS A 128 1.97 20.58 -1.14
CA HIS A 128 1.21 20.21 0.04
C HIS A 128 2.07 19.26 0.86
N ALA A 129 2.25 19.54 2.14
CA ALA A 129 2.94 18.66 3.06
C ALA A 129 1.94 17.85 3.90
N PHE A 130 2.16 16.54 4.00
CA PHE A 130 1.49 15.68 4.97
C PHE A 130 2.53 15.13 5.94
N ILE A 131 2.39 15.46 7.22
CA ILE A 131 3.34 15.15 8.30
C ILE A 131 2.71 14.08 9.21
N GLY A 132 3.53 13.26 9.87
CA GLY A 132 3.06 12.21 10.77
C GLY A 132 2.25 11.13 10.05
N SER A 133 2.54 10.90 8.77
CA SER A 133 1.67 10.11 7.91
C SER A 133 1.79 8.60 8.16
N GLN A 134 0.66 7.91 7.97
CA GLN A 134 0.51 6.46 8.04
C GLN A 134 -0.25 5.98 6.80
N ALA A 135 -0.06 4.72 6.41
CA ALA A 135 -0.65 4.20 5.18
C ALA A 135 -1.20 2.77 5.30
N ASN A 136 -2.05 2.43 4.33
CA ASN A 136 -2.39 1.06 3.98
C ASN A 136 -1.78 0.72 2.61
N VAL A 137 -1.47 -0.57 2.39
CA VAL A 137 -0.96 -1.09 1.11
C VAL A 137 -1.79 -2.27 0.61
N GLN A 138 -2.16 -2.20 -0.67
CA GLN A 138 -2.76 -3.30 -1.41
C GLN A 138 -1.87 -3.69 -2.59
N MET A 139 -1.59 -4.97 -2.73
CA MET A 139 -0.84 -5.56 -3.84
C MET A 139 -1.79 -6.17 -4.85
N THR A 140 -1.53 -5.95 -6.14
CA THR A 140 -2.25 -6.60 -7.23
C THR A 140 -1.30 -7.22 -8.25
N PHE A 141 -1.50 -8.51 -8.52
CA PHE A 141 -0.80 -9.28 -9.54
C PHE A 141 -1.84 -9.83 -10.52
N THR A 142 -1.84 -9.29 -11.75
CA THR A 142 -2.75 -9.72 -12.83
C THR A 142 -1.91 -10.07 -14.06
N PRO A 143 -2.06 -11.27 -14.65
CA PRO A 143 -1.32 -11.65 -15.86
C PRO A 143 -1.47 -10.62 -16.98
N LYS A 144 -0.40 -10.45 -17.79
CA LYS A 144 -0.30 -9.47 -18.89
C LYS A 144 -0.30 -8.00 -18.43
N GLN A 145 -0.26 -7.73 -17.13
CA GLN A 145 -0.15 -6.38 -16.57
C GLN A 145 1.11 -6.25 -15.71
N ILE A 146 1.50 -5.00 -15.46
CA ILE A 146 2.54 -4.66 -14.48
C ILE A 146 1.91 -4.80 -13.08
N PRO A 147 2.53 -5.55 -12.15
CA PRO A 147 2.04 -5.64 -10.78
C PRO A 147 2.20 -4.30 -10.05
N LYS A 148 1.27 -3.98 -9.15
CA LYS A 148 1.21 -2.66 -8.49
C LYS A 148 0.93 -2.75 -7.00
N PHE A 149 1.58 -1.87 -6.23
CA PHE A 149 1.17 -1.48 -4.89
C PHE A 149 0.25 -0.27 -4.99
N ARG A 150 -0.97 -0.37 -4.48
CA ARG A 150 -1.84 0.78 -4.22
C ARG A 150 -1.67 1.20 -2.77
N PHE A 151 -1.17 2.41 -2.56
CA PHE A 151 -1.06 3.02 -1.26
C PHE A 151 -2.25 3.94 -1.00
N THR A 152 -2.77 3.88 0.22
CA THR A 152 -3.70 4.87 0.76
C THR A 152 -3.03 5.49 1.97
N LEU A 153 -2.55 6.72 1.83
CA LEU A 153 -1.80 7.44 2.84
C LEU A 153 -2.67 8.56 3.42
N GLN A 154 -2.64 8.68 4.75
CA GLN A 154 -3.24 9.79 5.48
C GLN A 154 -2.16 10.43 6.35
N GLY A 155 -2.15 11.75 6.42
CA GLY A 155 -1.23 12.49 7.27
C GLY A 155 -1.83 13.80 7.71
N MET A 156 -1.25 14.38 8.74
CA MET A 156 -1.66 15.67 9.27
C MET A 156 -1.29 16.76 8.27
N LEU A 157 -2.17 17.73 8.12
CA LEU A 157 -1.99 18.80 7.14
C LEU A 157 -0.84 19.71 7.60
N GLY A 158 0.26 19.70 6.85
CA GLY A 158 1.35 20.66 6.99
C GLY A 158 1.13 21.89 6.12
N ASP A 159 2.17 22.71 5.98
CA ASP A 159 2.09 23.93 5.19
C ASP A 159 1.81 23.64 3.71
N ILE A 160 0.95 24.47 3.12
CA ILE A 160 0.69 24.51 1.68
C ILE A 160 1.29 25.80 1.14
N GLU A 161 2.28 25.68 0.27
CA GLU A 161 3.05 26.82 -0.22
C GLU A 161 3.36 26.74 -1.72
N ASP A 162 3.65 27.90 -2.31
CA ASP A 162 4.20 27.98 -3.66
C ASP A 162 5.66 27.52 -3.63
N ALA A 163 5.94 26.36 -4.22
CA ALA A 163 7.27 25.78 -4.29
C ALA A 163 7.56 25.29 -5.70
N ALA A 164 8.81 25.46 -6.15
CA ALA A 164 9.24 24.94 -7.45
C ALA A 164 9.05 23.41 -7.51
N LEU A 165 8.79 22.86 -8.70
CA LEU A 165 8.77 21.40 -8.83
C LEU A 165 10.15 20.84 -8.47
N PRO A 166 10.22 19.83 -7.59
CA PRO A 166 11.46 19.12 -7.29
C PRO A 166 12.14 18.55 -8.53
N ALA A 167 13.46 18.35 -8.46
CA ALA A 167 14.17 17.73 -9.57
C ALA A 167 13.76 16.25 -9.66
N PHE A 168 13.45 15.80 -10.87
CA PHE A 168 13.03 14.43 -11.11
C PHE A 168 14.24 13.53 -11.38
N SER A 169 14.35 12.42 -10.63
CA SER A 169 15.33 11.36 -10.88
C SER A 169 14.63 10.00 -10.91
N LEU A 170 15.05 9.15 -11.84
CA LEU A 170 14.67 7.72 -11.90
C LEU A 170 15.74 6.82 -11.26
N ASP A 171 16.73 7.41 -10.58
CA ASP A 171 17.76 6.63 -9.92
C ASP A 171 17.16 5.75 -8.80
N GLY A 172 17.57 4.48 -8.76
CA GLY A 172 16.99 3.46 -7.88
C GLY A 172 15.60 2.93 -8.29
N TRP A 173 15.07 3.35 -9.45
CA TRP A 173 13.86 2.77 -10.04
C TRP A 173 14.23 1.77 -11.16
N THR A 174 13.65 0.57 -11.09
CA THR A 174 13.84 -0.47 -12.10
C THR A 174 12.59 -0.59 -12.96
N THR A 175 12.76 -0.80 -14.27
CA THR A 175 11.63 -1.13 -15.15
C THR A 175 10.97 -2.44 -14.68
N PRO A 176 9.66 -2.43 -14.37
CA PRO A 176 8.98 -3.61 -13.85
C PRO A 176 8.82 -4.68 -14.93
N LEU A 177 8.67 -5.93 -14.48
CA LEU A 177 8.32 -7.04 -15.35
C LEU A 177 6.80 -7.23 -15.37
N VAL A 178 6.27 -7.67 -16.51
CA VAL A 178 4.85 -8.07 -16.58
C VAL A 178 4.64 -9.40 -15.84
N VAL A 179 3.50 -9.54 -15.18
CA VAL A 179 3.07 -10.81 -14.60
C VAL A 179 2.84 -11.81 -15.72
N SER A 180 3.61 -12.90 -15.70
CA SER A 180 3.56 -13.95 -16.71
C SER A 180 4.16 -15.24 -16.15
N LYS A 181 3.91 -16.37 -16.82
CA LYS A 181 4.52 -17.66 -16.46
C LYS A 181 6.06 -17.62 -16.40
N ALA A 182 6.69 -16.77 -17.21
CA ALA A 182 8.14 -16.64 -17.25
C ALA A 182 8.70 -15.83 -16.08
N ASN A 183 7.93 -14.88 -15.55
CA ASN A 183 8.38 -13.91 -14.56
C ASN A 183 7.73 -14.11 -13.19
N THR A 184 6.73 -14.99 -13.04
CA THR A 184 5.94 -15.09 -11.81
C THR A 184 5.59 -16.55 -11.52
N VAL A 185 5.88 -16.97 -10.30
CA VAL A 185 5.55 -18.29 -9.77
C VAL A 185 4.71 -18.09 -8.52
N MET A 186 3.58 -18.79 -8.44
CA MET A 186 2.69 -18.74 -7.28
C MET A 186 2.36 -20.16 -6.82
N SER A 187 2.42 -20.38 -5.51
CA SER A 187 1.90 -21.56 -4.85
C SER A 187 0.91 -21.16 -3.75
N LEU A 188 -0.16 -21.92 -3.61
CA LEU A 188 -1.19 -21.71 -2.61
C LEU A 188 -1.57 -23.06 -2.01
N HIS A 189 -1.49 -23.20 -0.68
CA HIS A 189 -1.62 -24.48 0.03
C HIS A 189 -0.70 -25.58 -0.50
N GLY A 190 0.53 -25.22 -0.89
CA GLY A 190 1.52 -26.15 -1.44
C GLY A 190 1.25 -26.61 -2.87
N ALA A 191 0.15 -26.17 -3.50
CA ALA A 191 -0.15 -26.44 -4.89
C ALA A 191 0.32 -25.29 -5.78
N GLY A 192 1.10 -25.62 -6.83
CA GLY A 192 1.41 -24.66 -7.89
C GLY A 192 0.12 -24.19 -8.54
N SER A 193 -0.19 -22.90 -8.42
CA SER A 193 -1.50 -22.37 -8.79
C SER A 193 -1.40 -21.58 -10.09
N VAL A 194 -2.23 -21.94 -11.07
CA VAL A 194 -2.47 -21.10 -12.25
C VAL A 194 -3.52 -20.08 -11.86
N ALA A 195 -3.06 -18.86 -11.61
CA ALA A 195 -3.89 -17.75 -11.16
C ALA A 195 -4.14 -16.75 -12.29
N GLU A 196 -5.38 -16.27 -12.38
CA GLU A 196 -5.82 -15.17 -13.21
C GLU A 196 -5.70 -13.82 -12.50
N SER A 197 -5.69 -13.82 -11.17
CA SER A 197 -5.30 -12.67 -10.37
C SER A 197 -4.96 -13.08 -8.94
N LEU A 198 -4.12 -12.27 -8.30
CA LEU A 198 -3.92 -12.27 -6.86
C LEU A 198 -3.94 -10.83 -6.37
N THR A 199 -4.87 -10.53 -5.47
CA THR A 199 -4.90 -9.27 -4.72
C THR A 199 -4.73 -9.57 -3.25
N ILE A 200 -3.86 -8.81 -2.58
CA ILE A 200 -3.61 -8.91 -1.14
C ILE A 200 -3.70 -7.51 -0.57
N ASP A 201 -4.46 -7.33 0.49
CA ASP A 201 -4.57 -6.09 1.24
C ASP A 201 -4.01 -6.32 2.64
N LEU A 202 -3.09 -5.46 3.07
CA LEU A 202 -2.61 -5.48 4.46
C LEU A 202 -3.78 -5.20 5.42
N GLY A 203 -4.74 -4.39 5.00
CA GLY A 203 -5.99 -4.13 5.70
C GLY A 203 -5.84 -3.24 6.94
N ASN A 204 -4.93 -2.27 6.89
CA ASN A 204 -4.75 -1.29 7.96
C ASN A 204 -5.96 -0.35 8.04
N THR A 205 -6.42 -0.10 9.27
CA THR A 205 -7.39 0.94 9.58
C THR A 205 -6.66 2.19 10.06
N LEU A 206 -6.58 3.21 9.19
CA LEU A 206 -6.01 4.51 9.53
C LEU A 206 -7.04 5.32 10.34
N THR A 207 -6.65 5.74 11.53
CA THR A 207 -7.52 6.46 12.46
C THR A 207 -6.86 7.76 12.88
N PRO A 208 -7.30 8.90 12.33
CA PRO A 208 -6.89 10.20 12.85
C PRO A 208 -7.50 10.42 14.24
N ARG A 209 -6.68 10.88 15.18
CA ARG A 209 -7.10 11.23 16.53
C ARG A 209 -6.77 12.69 16.78
N PHE A 210 -7.80 13.46 17.06
CA PHE A 210 -7.71 14.88 17.41
C PHE A 210 -8.19 15.05 18.85
N LEU A 211 -7.28 14.92 19.82
CA LEU A 211 -7.59 15.05 21.24
C LEU A 211 -7.01 16.35 21.80
N ILE A 212 -7.56 16.80 22.93
CA ILE A 212 -6.99 17.94 23.65
C ILE A 212 -5.59 17.56 24.15
N GLY A 213 -4.56 18.17 23.56
CA GLY A 213 -3.15 17.99 23.94
C GLY A 213 -2.44 16.83 23.25
N ASP A 214 -3.08 16.14 22.30
CA ASP A 214 -2.46 15.07 21.50
C ASP A 214 -3.20 14.91 20.17
N GLU A 215 -2.48 15.05 19.06
CA GLU A 215 -2.99 14.83 17.72
C GLU A 215 -2.10 13.80 17.02
N ARG A 216 -2.71 12.74 16.49
CA ARG A 216 -1.94 11.66 15.85
C ARG A 216 -2.74 10.87 14.83
N MET A 217 -2.04 10.43 13.80
CA MET A 217 -2.47 9.44 12.84
C MET A 217 -1.95 8.08 13.30
N LEU A 218 -2.86 7.12 13.50
CA LEU A 218 -2.51 5.79 13.99
C LEU A 218 -3.10 4.70 13.08
N ILE A 219 -2.41 3.56 13.03
CA ILE A 219 -3.00 2.31 12.56
C ILE A 219 -3.68 1.66 13.77
N SER A 220 -5.01 1.62 13.79
CA SER A 220 -5.79 1.18 14.96
C SER A 220 -6.17 -0.31 14.92
N ASP A 221 -6.24 -0.88 13.73
CA ASP A 221 -6.52 -2.29 13.49
C ASP A 221 -5.86 -2.71 12.18
N ARG A 222 -5.58 -4.01 12.04
CA ARG A 222 -5.04 -4.60 10.82
C ARG A 222 -5.72 -5.94 10.59
N LYS A 223 -6.29 -6.12 9.40
CA LYS A 223 -6.89 -7.38 8.97
C LYS A 223 -6.46 -7.72 7.55
N SER A 224 -5.36 -8.48 7.45
CA SER A 224 -4.82 -8.86 6.16
C SER A 224 -5.73 -9.86 5.45
N THR A 225 -6.17 -9.47 4.26
CA THR A 225 -7.11 -10.23 3.44
C THR A 225 -6.61 -10.29 2.00
N GLY A 226 -7.21 -11.16 1.20
CA GLY A 226 -6.90 -11.20 -0.21
C GLY A 226 -7.94 -11.91 -1.02
N THR A 227 -7.72 -11.97 -2.31
CA THR A 227 -8.51 -12.79 -3.23
C THR A 227 -7.59 -13.33 -4.30
N ALA A 228 -7.62 -14.65 -4.48
CA ALA A 228 -6.97 -15.32 -5.60
C ALA A 228 -8.03 -15.85 -6.55
N VAL A 229 -7.93 -15.51 -7.83
CA VAL A 229 -8.74 -16.15 -8.88
C VAL A 229 -7.85 -17.19 -9.55
N VAL A 230 -8.24 -18.46 -9.48
CA VAL A 230 -7.46 -19.60 -10.00
C VAL A 230 -8.27 -20.41 -11.00
N GLU A 231 -7.59 -21.00 -11.97
CA GLU A 231 -8.22 -21.93 -12.92
C GLU A 231 -8.87 -23.10 -12.18
N ALA A 232 -10.12 -23.43 -12.54
CA ALA A 232 -10.85 -24.51 -11.90
C ALA A 232 -10.35 -25.87 -12.41
N ARG A 233 -9.43 -26.48 -11.65
CA ARG A 233 -8.92 -27.83 -11.93
C ARG A 233 -9.75 -28.92 -11.26
N HIS A 234 -9.48 -30.17 -11.64
CA HIS A 234 -10.12 -31.32 -11.03
C HIS A 234 -9.81 -31.40 -9.53
N LEU A 235 -10.82 -31.80 -8.73
CA LEU A 235 -10.73 -31.92 -7.27
C LEU A 235 -9.63 -32.87 -6.80
N ALA A 236 -9.17 -33.80 -7.67
CA ALA A 236 -8.06 -34.70 -7.39
C ALA A 236 -6.69 -33.99 -7.37
N GLU A 237 -6.56 -32.85 -8.06
CA GLU A 237 -5.36 -32.00 -7.98
C GLU A 237 -5.41 -31.13 -6.73
N VAL A 238 -6.44 -30.30 -6.60
CA VAL A 238 -6.65 -29.45 -5.42
C VAL A 238 -8.13 -29.31 -5.12
N ASN A 239 -8.53 -29.69 -3.92
CA ASN A 239 -9.91 -29.57 -3.47
C ASN A 239 -10.10 -28.30 -2.60
N TRP A 240 -10.30 -27.17 -3.25
CA TRP A 240 -10.52 -25.87 -2.58
C TRP A 240 -11.75 -25.87 -1.66
N PHE A 241 -12.80 -26.63 -2.01
CA PHE A 241 -14.01 -26.72 -1.19
C PHE A 241 -13.77 -27.48 0.12
N ALA A 242 -12.98 -28.56 0.09
CA ALA A 242 -12.59 -29.28 1.29
C ALA A 242 -11.75 -28.39 2.20
N LYS A 243 -10.74 -27.70 1.63
CA LYS A 243 -9.87 -26.75 2.36
C LYS A 243 -10.68 -25.62 3.01
N ALA A 244 -11.64 -25.04 2.28
CA ALA A 244 -12.53 -24.01 2.81
C ALA A 244 -13.44 -24.53 3.94
N ARG A 245 -13.96 -25.75 3.83
CA ARG A 245 -14.82 -26.36 4.86
C ARG A 245 -14.05 -26.75 6.11
N SER A 246 -12.83 -27.25 5.98
CA SER A 246 -11.98 -27.62 7.11
C SER A 246 -11.27 -26.41 7.74
N ARG A 247 -11.32 -25.24 7.09
CA ARG A 247 -10.51 -24.06 7.46
C ARG A 247 -9.03 -24.43 7.56
N GLU A 248 -8.57 -25.26 6.61
CA GLU A 248 -7.16 -25.62 6.53
C GLU A 248 -6.33 -24.35 6.35
N ARG A 249 -5.20 -24.27 7.05
CA ARG A 249 -4.20 -23.22 6.88
C ARG A 249 -3.07 -23.75 6.02
N GLY A 250 -2.74 -23.03 4.97
CA GLY A 250 -1.64 -23.39 4.09
C GLY A 250 -0.82 -22.19 3.66
N VAL A 251 0.37 -22.46 3.14
CA VAL A 251 1.30 -21.42 2.71
C VAL A 251 0.81 -20.78 1.41
N LEU A 252 0.86 -19.45 1.34
CA LEU A 252 0.90 -18.68 0.11
C LEU A 252 2.34 -18.24 -0.14
N ASP A 253 2.82 -18.48 -1.35
CA ASP A 253 4.12 -17.97 -1.80
C ASP A 253 3.99 -17.50 -3.24
N LEU A 254 4.26 -16.22 -3.47
CA LEU A 254 4.35 -15.63 -4.80
C LEU A 254 5.73 -15.03 -4.98
N VAL A 255 6.44 -15.45 -6.02
CA VAL A 255 7.73 -14.89 -6.43
C VAL A 255 7.56 -14.23 -7.80
N HIS A 256 7.82 -12.93 -7.86
CA HIS A 256 7.82 -12.15 -9.10
C HIS A 256 9.24 -11.64 -9.40
N GLY A 257 9.75 -11.90 -10.59
CA GLY A 257 11.11 -11.56 -11.01
C GLY A 257 12.01 -12.78 -11.23
N THR A 258 13.10 -12.57 -11.96
CA THR A 258 14.03 -13.65 -12.37
C THR A 258 15.51 -13.32 -12.13
N VAL A 259 15.83 -12.06 -11.88
CA VAL A 259 17.20 -11.55 -11.71
C VAL A 259 17.32 -10.96 -10.31
N GLY A 260 18.37 -11.31 -9.58
CA GLY A 260 18.67 -10.71 -8.27
C GLY A 260 18.78 -9.18 -8.35
N GLY A 261 18.26 -8.51 -7.34
CA GLY A 261 17.98 -7.08 -7.29
C GLY A 261 16.61 -6.69 -7.84
N ASN A 262 15.89 -7.61 -8.50
CA ASN A 262 14.58 -7.37 -9.10
C ASN A 262 13.55 -8.49 -8.82
N ILE A 263 13.78 -9.29 -7.77
CA ILE A 263 12.82 -10.29 -7.31
C ILE A 263 12.04 -9.70 -6.13
N VAL A 264 10.71 -9.71 -6.23
CA VAL A 264 9.79 -9.40 -5.14
C VAL A 264 9.00 -10.65 -4.81
N GLN A 265 9.13 -11.10 -3.57
CA GLN A 265 8.42 -12.25 -3.03
C GLN A 265 7.40 -11.80 -2.00
N VAL A 266 6.19 -12.34 -2.06
CA VAL A 266 5.12 -12.13 -1.09
C VAL A 266 4.76 -13.49 -0.50
N ALA A 267 4.92 -13.62 0.81
CA ALA A 267 4.71 -14.88 1.52
C ALA A 267 3.71 -14.71 2.67
N GLY A 268 2.85 -15.71 2.84
CA GLY A 268 1.95 -15.85 3.98
C GLY A 268 2.02 -17.29 4.50
N PRO A 269 2.50 -17.54 5.73
CA PRO A 269 2.76 -18.90 6.22
C PRO A 269 1.48 -19.69 6.49
N ALA A 270 0.38 -19.01 6.85
CA ALA A 270 -0.90 -19.64 7.12
C ALA A 270 -2.05 -18.80 6.56
N VAL A 271 -2.55 -19.20 5.40
CA VAL A 271 -3.71 -18.61 4.73
C VAL A 271 -4.89 -19.58 4.82
N GLU A 272 -6.05 -19.08 5.23
CA GLU A 272 -7.31 -19.82 5.16
C GLU A 272 -8.09 -19.41 3.91
N ILE A 273 -8.75 -20.39 3.29
CA ILE A 273 -9.65 -20.15 2.16
C ILE A 273 -11.06 -19.86 2.71
N GLY A 274 -11.62 -18.73 2.28
CA GLY A 274 -13.01 -18.35 2.50
C GLY A 274 -13.98 -19.15 1.65
N LYS A 275 -15.20 -18.63 1.44
CA LYS A 275 -16.21 -19.30 0.61
C LYS A 275 -15.80 -19.21 -0.87
N PRO A 276 -15.41 -20.32 -1.53
CA PRO A 276 -15.07 -20.28 -2.95
C PRO A 276 -16.32 -19.96 -3.77
N THR A 277 -16.18 -19.09 -4.75
CA THR A 277 -17.21 -18.85 -5.78
C THR A 277 -16.69 -19.31 -7.13
N GLN A 278 -17.59 -19.75 -8.00
CA GLN A 278 -17.24 -20.16 -9.35
C GLN A 278 -17.55 -19.02 -10.32
N GLY A 279 -16.61 -18.76 -11.21
CA GLY A 279 -16.76 -17.85 -12.32
C GLY A 279 -16.33 -18.52 -13.63
N GLU A 280 -16.24 -17.71 -14.67
CA GLU A 280 -15.81 -18.11 -15.99
C GLU A 280 -15.06 -16.96 -16.65
N THR A 281 -14.01 -17.29 -17.39
CA THR A 281 -13.27 -16.35 -18.24
C THR A 281 -12.86 -17.08 -19.52
N ASP A 282 -13.14 -16.46 -20.67
CA ASP A 282 -12.85 -17.02 -22.01
C ASP A 282 -13.42 -18.44 -22.26
N GLY A 283 -14.56 -18.76 -21.65
CA GLY A 283 -15.23 -20.06 -21.67
C GLY A 283 -14.65 -21.10 -20.72
N ILE A 284 -13.67 -20.73 -19.89
CA ILE A 284 -12.96 -21.62 -18.95
C ILE A 284 -13.40 -21.32 -17.53
N ALA A 285 -13.75 -22.35 -16.77
CA ALA A 285 -14.17 -22.19 -15.39
C ALA A 285 -13.00 -21.76 -14.49
N ASN A 286 -13.27 -20.82 -13.59
CA ASN A 286 -12.33 -20.39 -12.57
C ASN A 286 -12.99 -20.40 -11.18
N TYR A 287 -12.17 -20.38 -10.13
CA TYR A 287 -12.60 -20.20 -8.75
C TYR A 287 -12.05 -18.89 -8.21
N SER A 288 -12.92 -18.05 -7.67
CA SER A 288 -12.52 -16.93 -6.82
C SER A 288 -12.46 -17.41 -5.38
N LEU A 289 -11.27 -17.29 -4.79
CA LEU A 289 -10.92 -17.77 -3.46
C LEU A 289 -10.62 -16.55 -2.58
N PRO A 290 -11.57 -16.14 -1.71
CA PRO A 290 -11.26 -15.17 -0.66
C PRO A 290 -10.19 -15.76 0.27
N LEU A 291 -9.17 -14.97 0.58
CA LEU A 291 -8.05 -15.36 1.42
C LEU A 291 -8.10 -14.62 2.76
N SER A 292 -7.82 -15.34 3.85
CA SER A 292 -7.64 -14.75 5.18
C SER A 292 -6.26 -15.11 5.69
N PHE A 293 -5.38 -14.12 5.83
CA PHE A 293 -4.03 -14.32 6.33
C PHE A 293 -4.08 -14.42 7.85
N CYS A 294 -3.58 -15.53 8.39
CA CYS A 294 -3.62 -15.83 9.81
C CYS A 294 -2.17 -15.89 10.34
N PRO A 295 -1.90 -15.29 11.51
CA PRO A 295 -0.60 -15.42 12.13
C PRO A 295 -0.40 -16.86 12.63
N VAL A 296 0.86 -17.32 12.58
CA VAL A 296 1.31 -18.59 13.18
C VAL A 296 2.08 -18.29 14.46
N SER A 297 3.07 -17.40 14.38
CA SER A 297 3.94 -17.00 15.46
C SER A 297 4.04 -15.48 15.57
N GLY A 298 2.97 -14.85 16.08
CA GLY A 298 2.95 -13.42 16.34
C GLY A 298 2.46 -12.63 15.13
N ARG A 299 3.37 -11.89 14.48
CA ARG A 299 3.08 -10.91 13.41
C ARG A 299 3.59 -11.38 12.04
N ASP A 300 3.54 -12.69 11.82
CA ASP A 300 4.13 -13.35 10.65
C ASP A 300 3.10 -13.60 9.54
N GLU A 301 1.91 -13.01 9.62
CA GLU A 301 0.82 -13.29 8.69
C GLU A 301 1.14 -12.92 7.23
N LEU A 302 2.00 -11.92 6.99
CA LEU A 302 2.42 -11.48 5.67
C LEU A 302 3.85 -10.96 5.71
N THR A 303 4.64 -11.30 4.69
CA THR A 303 6.02 -10.81 4.52
C THR A 303 6.27 -10.46 3.07
N ILE A 304 6.94 -9.34 2.83
CA ILE A 304 7.41 -8.93 1.49
C ILE A 304 8.94 -9.00 1.53
N THR A 305 9.55 -9.71 0.58
CA THR A 305 11.01 -9.81 0.46
C THR A 305 11.46 -9.33 -0.91
N VAL A 306 12.45 -8.44 -0.93
CA VAL A 306 13.07 -7.94 -2.16
C VAL A 306 14.51 -8.43 -2.22
N ARG A 307 14.89 -9.06 -3.33
CA ARG A 307 16.21 -9.68 -3.51
C ARG A 307 16.69 -9.69 -4.94
#